data_AF-A0ABC9BVC7-F1
#
_entry.id   AF-A0ABC9BVC7-F1
#
_cell.length_a   1.000
_cell.length_b   1.000
_cell.length_c   1.000
_cell.angle_alpha   90.00
_cell.angle_beta   90.00
_cell.angle_gamma   90.00
#
_symmetry.space_group_name_H-M   'P 1'
#
loop_
_entity.id
_entity.type
_entity.pdbx_description
1 polymer ?
#
loop_
_entity_poly.entity_id
_entity_poly.type
_entity_poly.pdbx_seq_one_letter_code
_entity_poly.pdbx_strand_id
1 'polypeptide(L)'
;MSAAAPLLSTAIGPLTRSTSGVVARVSRAFHIFRIDGYSWSTTLPGGEGIRSSFTAGGHDWSLGYYPNGADASTPDSGHISLYLRLDEHEDRVRAQFRFSLLDPAAAYGLPTATAVFMGPTRYNYYDGDDRREYYYDDYIGEDGNEKDPPEELGFGYAEFAAKEELERRRESLLRDDSLAIRCDVAVLEFGQRSWQIA
;
A
#
# COMPACT_ATOMS: atom_id res chain seq x y z
N MET A 1 59.44 -48.02 -34.32
CA MET A 1 58.89 -47.23 -33.21
C MET A 1 58.51 -45.87 -33.79
N SER A 2 57.22 -45.54 -33.85
CA SER A 2 56.79 -44.16 -34.12
C SER A 2 55.43 -43.97 -33.44
N ALA A 3 55.44 -43.23 -32.33
CA ALA A 3 54.24 -42.85 -31.61
C ALA A 3 53.77 -41.50 -32.12
N ALA A 4 52.54 -41.41 -32.63
CA ALA A 4 51.91 -40.14 -32.93
C ALA A 4 51.40 -39.49 -31.64
N ALA A 5 51.74 -38.22 -31.42
CA ALA A 5 51.27 -37.43 -30.29
C ALA A 5 49.77 -37.10 -30.43
N PRO A 6 49.00 -37.02 -29.32
CA PRO A 6 47.63 -36.54 -29.40
C PRO A 6 47.63 -35.00 -29.53
N LEU A 7 46.85 -34.49 -30.47
CA LEU A 7 46.55 -33.06 -30.56
C LEU A 7 45.50 -32.71 -29.49
N LEU A 8 45.84 -31.79 -28.59
CA LEU A 8 44.89 -31.20 -27.65
C LEU A 8 43.83 -30.42 -28.43
N SER A 9 42.61 -30.94 -28.47
CA SER A 9 41.45 -30.25 -29.01
C SER A 9 41.03 -29.17 -28.02
N THR A 10 41.31 -27.90 -28.34
CA THR A 10 40.72 -26.75 -27.66
C THR A 10 39.21 -26.73 -27.91
N ALA A 11 38.44 -27.23 -26.95
CA ALA A 11 36.99 -27.10 -26.96
C ALA A 11 36.62 -25.64 -26.67
N ILE A 12 36.37 -24.85 -27.72
CA ILE A 12 35.59 -23.63 -27.60
C ILE A 12 34.13 -24.08 -27.60
N GLY A 13 33.57 -24.29 -26.41
CA GLY A 13 32.14 -24.56 -26.27
C GLY A 13 31.32 -23.40 -26.85
N PRO A 14 30.14 -23.65 -27.44
CA PRO A 14 29.31 -22.59 -28.00
C PRO A 14 28.97 -21.56 -26.92
N LEU A 15 29.26 -20.28 -27.20
CA LEU A 15 28.84 -19.18 -26.34
C LEU A 15 27.31 -19.06 -26.39
N THR A 16 26.63 -19.53 -25.36
CA THR A 16 25.19 -19.33 -25.21
C THR A 16 24.93 -17.89 -24.80
N ARG A 17 24.45 -17.07 -25.74
CA ARG A 17 24.08 -15.68 -25.46
C ARG A 17 22.58 -15.62 -25.18
N SER A 18 22.23 -15.28 -23.95
CA SER A 18 20.84 -15.05 -23.54
C SER A 18 20.60 -13.56 -23.33
N THR A 19 19.48 -13.05 -23.82
CA THR A 19 19.00 -11.71 -23.55
C THR A 19 17.56 -11.80 -23.07
N SER A 20 17.22 -11.10 -22.00
CA SER A 20 15.86 -10.96 -21.51
C SER A 20 15.57 -9.48 -21.28
N GLY A 21 14.31 -9.10 -21.46
CA GLY A 21 13.85 -7.73 -21.24
C GLY A 21 12.50 -7.77 -20.55
N VAL A 22 12.29 -6.83 -19.62
CA VAL A 22 11.01 -6.60 -18.97
C VAL A 22 10.50 -5.23 -19.36
N VAL A 23 9.21 -5.11 -19.64
CA VAL A 23 8.57 -3.80 -19.81
C VAL A 23 7.89 -3.45 -18.49
N ALA A 24 8.38 -2.41 -17.82
CA ALA A 24 7.68 -1.80 -16.70
C ALA A 24 6.65 -0.80 -17.24
N ARG A 25 5.38 -0.99 -16.87
CA ARG A 25 4.29 -0.04 -17.11
C ARG A 25 3.88 0.61 -15.80
N VAL A 26 3.37 1.83 -15.88
CA VAL A 26 2.85 2.54 -14.71
C VAL A 26 1.44 3.01 -15.01
N SER A 27 0.47 2.48 -14.27
CA SER A 27 -0.93 2.89 -14.31
C SER A 27 -1.16 3.94 -13.22
N ARG A 28 -1.51 5.17 -13.62
CA ARG A 28 -1.74 6.29 -12.71
C ARG A 28 -3.23 6.57 -12.56
N ALA A 29 -3.67 6.74 -11.32
CA ALA A 29 -5.03 7.15 -10.98
C ALA A 29 -4.99 8.13 -9.80
N PHE A 30 -6.11 8.81 -9.56
CA PHE A 30 -6.31 9.56 -8.33
C PHE A 30 -7.73 9.33 -7.81
N HIS A 31 -7.89 9.40 -6.51
CA HIS A 31 -9.16 9.32 -5.81
C HIS A 31 -9.37 10.56 -4.96
N ILE A 32 -10.58 11.12 -4.98
CA ILE A 32 -10.96 12.25 -4.13
C ILE A 32 -11.99 11.74 -3.12
N PHE A 33 -11.58 11.68 -1.86
CA PHE A 33 -12.43 11.33 -0.74
C PHE A 33 -12.88 12.61 -0.03
N ARG A 34 -14.16 12.96 -0.22
CA ARG A 34 -14.79 14.10 0.41
C ARG A 34 -15.62 13.64 1.61
N ILE A 35 -15.40 14.26 2.76
CA ILE A 35 -16.13 14.06 4.01
C ILE A 35 -17.00 15.28 4.23
N ASP A 36 -18.32 15.09 4.19
CA ASP A 36 -19.31 16.12 4.48
C ASP A 36 -19.75 15.99 5.92
N GLY A 37 -19.68 17.08 6.69
CA GLY A 37 -19.82 17.03 8.14
C GLY A 37 -18.50 16.69 8.83
N TYR A 38 -17.41 17.36 8.45
CA TYR A 38 -16.10 17.20 9.09
C TYR A 38 -16.22 17.36 10.62
N SER A 39 -16.97 18.36 11.09
CA SER A 39 -17.23 18.55 12.51
C SER A 39 -17.75 17.29 13.22
N TRP A 40 -18.69 16.56 12.61
CA TRP A 40 -19.21 15.30 13.13
C TRP A 40 -18.20 14.17 13.06
N SER A 41 -17.37 14.11 12.03
CA SER A 41 -16.33 13.08 11.96
C SER A 41 -15.35 13.19 13.14
N THR A 42 -15.09 14.39 13.65
CA THR A 42 -14.19 14.59 14.81
C THR A 42 -14.71 14.03 16.13
N THR A 43 -15.96 13.56 16.19
CA THR A 43 -16.50 12.91 17.39
C THR A 43 -16.20 11.41 17.45
N LEU A 44 -15.62 10.82 16.39
CA LEU A 44 -15.20 9.42 16.40
C LEU A 44 -14.09 9.18 17.43
N PRO A 45 -14.08 8.08 18.19
CA PRO A 45 -12.97 7.74 19.07
C PRO A 45 -11.63 7.61 18.32
N GLY A 46 -10.51 7.78 19.02
CA GLY A 46 -9.20 7.39 18.51
C GLY A 46 -9.21 5.92 18.07
N GLY A 47 -8.53 5.62 16.96
CA GLY A 47 -8.56 4.30 16.31
C GLY A 47 -9.73 4.09 15.36
N GLU A 48 -10.81 4.86 15.45
CA GLU A 48 -11.94 4.76 14.52
C GLU A 48 -11.79 5.70 13.32
N GLY A 49 -12.25 5.25 12.16
CA GLY A 49 -12.09 5.97 10.91
C GLY A 49 -13.14 5.62 9.87
N ILE A 50 -13.15 6.40 8.80
CA ILE A 50 -14.05 6.28 7.66
C ILE A 50 -13.23 5.88 6.45
N ARG A 51 -13.76 4.98 5.61
CA ARG A 51 -13.06 4.44 4.44
C ARG A 51 -13.79 4.79 3.15
N SER A 52 -13.02 4.96 2.08
CA SER A 52 -13.54 5.11 0.73
C SER A 52 -12.75 4.23 -0.24
N SER A 53 -13.45 3.43 -1.04
CA SER A 53 -12.84 2.47 -1.97
C SER A 53 -12.78 3.01 -3.40
N PHE A 54 -11.77 2.61 -4.16
CA PHE A 54 -11.56 2.98 -5.56
C PHE A 54 -10.67 1.97 -6.29
N THR A 55 -10.64 2.02 -7.62
CA THR A 55 -9.80 1.16 -8.46
C THR A 55 -8.61 1.90 -9.07
N ALA A 56 -7.44 1.27 -9.09
CA ALA A 56 -6.25 1.79 -9.75
C ALA A 56 -5.33 0.65 -10.21
N GLY A 57 -4.85 0.72 -11.46
CA GLY A 57 -3.97 -0.31 -12.01
C GLY A 57 -4.60 -1.70 -12.09
N GLY A 58 -5.92 -1.78 -12.20
CA GLY A 58 -6.65 -3.06 -12.18
C GLY A 58 -6.88 -3.65 -10.79
N HIS A 59 -6.51 -2.93 -9.73
CA HIS A 59 -6.64 -3.38 -8.35
C HIS A 59 -7.65 -2.55 -7.54
N ASP A 60 -8.32 -3.16 -6.57
CA ASP A 60 -9.18 -2.53 -5.57
C ASP A 60 -8.39 -2.00 -4.37
N TRP A 61 -8.61 -0.72 -4.03
CA TRP A 61 -7.94 -0.01 -2.95
C TRP A 61 -8.94 0.64 -2.01
N SER A 62 -8.56 0.83 -0.74
CA SER A 62 -9.27 1.69 0.20
C SER A 62 -8.38 2.78 0.78
N LEU A 63 -8.92 3.99 0.86
CA LEU A 63 -8.35 5.11 1.61
C LEU A 63 -9.08 5.23 2.95
N GLY A 64 -8.35 5.00 4.04
CA GLY A 64 -8.83 5.23 5.41
C GLY A 64 -8.47 6.62 5.93
N TYR A 65 -9.45 7.28 6.53
CA TYR A 65 -9.34 8.56 7.21
C TYR A 65 -9.70 8.40 8.68
N TYR A 66 -8.79 8.79 9.58
CA TYR A 66 -8.97 8.71 11.03
C TYR A 66 -8.86 10.11 11.63
N PRO A 67 -9.97 10.72 12.07
CA PRO A 67 -10.01 12.12 12.48
C PRO A 67 -9.23 12.41 13.77
N ASN A 68 -9.08 11.41 14.65
CA ASN A 68 -8.43 11.55 15.96
C ASN A 68 -7.20 10.63 16.13
N GLY A 69 -6.65 10.14 15.02
CA GLY A 69 -5.56 9.17 15.00
C GLY A 69 -6.05 7.73 14.78
N ALA A 70 -5.19 6.91 14.19
CA ALA A 70 -5.48 5.48 13.93
C ALA A 70 -5.13 4.55 15.10
N ASP A 71 -4.57 5.07 16.19
CA ASP A 71 -4.23 4.30 17.39
C ASP A 71 -5.36 4.40 18.42
N ALA A 72 -6.03 3.28 18.68
CA ALA A 72 -7.12 3.20 19.65
C ALA A 72 -6.69 3.44 21.11
N SER A 73 -5.40 3.30 21.41
CA SER A 73 -4.87 3.59 22.76
C SER A 73 -4.70 5.08 23.03
N THR A 74 -4.78 5.92 21.98
CA THR A 74 -4.63 7.37 22.06
C THR A 74 -5.98 8.03 21.71
N PRO A 75 -6.70 8.64 22.66
CA PRO A 75 -8.05 9.18 22.43
C PRO A 75 -8.11 10.32 21.40
N ASP A 76 -7.06 11.13 21.32
CA ASP A 76 -6.86 12.19 20.33
C ASP A 76 -5.36 12.40 20.14
N SER A 77 -4.86 12.16 18.93
CA SER A 77 -3.45 12.38 18.58
C SER A 77 -3.11 13.85 18.25
N GLY A 78 -4.11 14.72 18.19
CA GLY A 78 -3.98 16.09 17.66
C GLY A 78 -3.84 16.15 16.13
N HIS A 79 -3.84 15.00 15.46
CA HIS A 79 -3.61 14.89 14.01
C HIS A 79 -4.68 13.99 13.38
N ILE A 80 -5.02 14.28 12.12
CA ILE A 80 -5.70 13.28 11.30
C ILE A 80 -4.67 12.28 10.76
N SER A 81 -5.05 11.00 10.68
CA SER A 81 -4.24 9.96 10.02
C SER A 81 -4.87 9.53 8.71
N LEU A 82 -4.03 9.22 7.71
CA LEU A 82 -4.46 8.71 6.41
C LEU A 82 -3.67 7.47 6.04
N TYR A 83 -4.35 6.44 5.57
CA TYR A 83 -3.72 5.21 5.11
C TYR A 83 -4.36 4.69 3.83
N LEU A 84 -3.52 4.18 2.93
CA LEU A 84 -3.92 3.47 1.71
C LEU A 84 -3.73 1.98 1.95
N ARG A 85 -4.74 1.19 1.58
CA ARG A 85 -4.75 -0.26 1.67
C ARG A 85 -5.11 -0.85 0.31
N LEU A 86 -4.50 -1.98 -0.01
CA LEU A 86 -4.93 -2.84 -1.11
C LEU A 86 -5.99 -3.79 -0.55
N ASP A 87 -7.19 -3.82 -1.12
CA ASP A 87 -8.31 -4.62 -0.60
C ASP A 87 -8.38 -6.03 -1.23
N GLU A 88 -7.50 -6.32 -2.19
CA GLU A 88 -7.44 -7.61 -2.89
C GLU A 88 -6.59 -8.62 -2.15
N HIS A 89 -6.99 -9.89 -2.17
CA HIS A 89 -6.27 -10.98 -1.53
C HIS A 89 -5.15 -11.53 -2.42
N GLU A 90 -4.01 -11.89 -1.81
CA GLU A 90 -2.89 -12.62 -2.42
C GLU A 90 -2.04 -11.88 -3.47
N ASP A 91 -2.41 -10.64 -3.83
CA ASP A 91 -1.63 -9.83 -4.76
C ASP A 91 -0.55 -8.98 -4.08
N ARG A 92 0.64 -9.00 -4.68
CA ARG A 92 1.78 -8.12 -4.32
C ARG A 92 1.87 -6.99 -5.32
N VAL A 93 1.38 -5.81 -4.93
CA VAL A 93 1.29 -4.65 -5.81
C VAL A 93 2.30 -3.59 -5.40
N ARG A 94 3.25 -3.29 -6.28
CA ARG A 94 4.16 -2.16 -6.08
C ARG A 94 3.49 -0.88 -6.56
N ALA A 95 3.30 0.08 -5.67
CA ALA A 95 2.67 1.36 -6.02
C ALA A 95 3.34 2.55 -5.32
N GLN A 96 3.40 3.68 -6.01
CA GLN A 96 3.67 4.97 -5.38
C GLN A 96 2.34 5.61 -5.01
N PHE A 97 2.33 6.34 -3.91
CA PHE A 97 1.13 7.08 -3.50
C PHE A 97 1.47 8.43 -2.91
N ARG A 98 0.49 9.34 -2.94
CA ARG A 98 0.60 10.66 -2.32
C ARG A 98 -0.76 11.08 -1.81
N PHE A 99 -0.80 11.60 -0.60
CA PHE A 99 -1.98 12.28 -0.07
C PHE A 99 -1.82 13.79 -0.12
N SER A 100 -2.92 14.48 -0.35
CA SER A 100 -3.01 15.94 -0.29
C SER A 100 -4.38 16.36 0.20
N LEU A 101 -4.43 17.49 0.90
CA LEU A 101 -5.69 18.14 1.23
C LEU A 101 -6.02 19.08 0.09
N LEU A 102 -7.20 18.93 -0.48
CA LEU A 102 -7.67 19.79 -1.53
C LEU A 102 -8.15 21.09 -0.91
N ASP A 103 -7.36 22.12 -1.14
CA ASP A 103 -7.77 23.50 -0.95
C ASP A 103 -8.22 24.06 -2.31
N PRO A 104 -9.48 24.51 -2.44
CA PRO A 104 -9.94 25.25 -3.60
C PRO A 104 -9.13 26.54 -3.88
N ALA A 105 -8.39 27.07 -2.91
CA ALA A 105 -7.58 28.30 -2.99
C ALA A 105 -6.08 28.07 -3.25
N ALA A 106 -5.46 26.96 -2.82
CA ALA A 106 -4.11 26.51 -3.22
C ALA A 106 -3.78 25.13 -2.60
N ALA A 107 -3.59 24.09 -3.41
CA ALA A 107 -3.40 22.71 -2.95
C ALA A 107 -2.23 22.51 -1.97
N TYR A 108 -2.51 22.02 -0.75
CA TYR A 108 -1.50 21.56 0.20
C TYR A 108 -1.29 20.06 -0.01
N GLY A 109 -0.06 19.64 -0.30
CA GLY A 109 0.24 18.21 -0.34
C GLY A 109 1.67 17.90 0.05
N LEU A 110 1.82 16.87 0.86
CA LEU A 110 3.11 16.30 1.27
C LEU A 110 3.87 15.72 0.05
N PRO A 111 5.19 15.51 0.15
CA PRO A 111 5.97 14.87 -0.92
C PRO A 111 5.47 13.44 -1.20
N THR A 112 5.65 12.98 -2.44
CA THR A 112 5.26 11.62 -2.89
C THR A 112 6.01 10.55 -2.12
N ALA A 113 5.31 9.53 -1.63
CA ALA A 113 5.89 8.33 -1.01
C ALA A 113 5.84 7.13 -1.98
N THR A 114 6.80 6.22 -1.83
CA THR A 114 6.84 4.93 -2.54
C THR A 114 6.76 3.81 -1.52
N ALA A 115 5.82 2.87 -1.71
CA ALA A 115 5.69 1.69 -0.87
C ALA A 115 5.44 0.44 -1.72
N VAL A 116 5.49 -0.74 -1.08
CA VAL A 116 5.06 -2.00 -1.68
C VAL A 116 3.89 -2.48 -0.85
N PHE A 117 2.72 -2.56 -1.48
CA PHE A 117 1.50 -3.01 -0.84
C PHE A 117 1.41 -4.52 -0.98
N MET A 118 1.05 -5.17 0.12
CA MET A 118 0.63 -6.56 0.11
C MET A 118 -0.85 -6.52 0.47
N GLY A 119 -1.65 -7.22 -0.30
CA GLY A 119 -3.05 -7.41 0.03
C GLY A 119 -3.19 -8.08 1.40
N PRO A 120 -4.33 -7.93 2.09
CA PRO A 120 -4.55 -8.62 3.36
C PRO A 120 -4.35 -10.11 3.14
N THR A 121 -3.31 -10.65 3.77
CA THR A 121 -3.13 -12.10 3.83
C THR A 121 -4.27 -12.66 4.65
N ARG A 122 -5.27 -13.27 4.00
CA ARG A 122 -5.91 -14.42 4.63
C ARG A 122 -4.84 -15.49 4.65
N TYR A 123 -4.27 -15.74 5.83
CA TYR A 123 -3.33 -16.83 6.04
C TYR A 123 -3.99 -18.15 5.61
N ASN A 124 -3.71 -18.61 4.39
CA ASN A 124 -3.96 -19.98 3.97
C ASN A 124 -2.61 -20.58 3.60
N TYR A 125 -1.97 -21.23 4.58
CA TYR A 125 -0.93 -22.20 4.28
C TYR A 125 -1.61 -23.56 4.10
N TYR A 126 -1.58 -24.11 2.88
CA TYR A 126 -1.95 -25.50 2.64
C TYR A 126 -0.91 -26.40 3.32
N ASP A 127 -1.28 -26.97 4.46
CA ASP A 127 -0.53 -28.08 5.02
C ASP A 127 -0.97 -29.38 4.35
N GLY A 128 -0.03 -29.97 3.60
CA GLY A 128 -0.17 -31.34 3.13
C GLY A 128 0.09 -32.28 4.29
N ASP A 129 -0.98 -32.67 4.98
CA ASP A 129 -0.99 -33.82 5.90
C ASP A 129 0.14 -33.84 6.95
N ASP A 130 0.27 -32.79 7.77
CA ASP A 130 0.73 -32.90 9.17
C ASP A 130 0.17 -31.75 10.02
N ARG A 131 -1.13 -31.86 10.34
CA ARG A 131 -2.01 -30.82 10.90
C ARG A 131 -1.55 -30.25 12.24
N ARG A 132 -0.61 -29.31 12.25
CA ARG A 132 -0.39 -28.40 13.37
C ARG A 132 -0.48 -26.94 12.93
N GLU A 133 -1.58 -26.31 13.32
CA GLU A 133 -1.77 -24.86 13.37
C GLU A 133 -0.59 -24.20 14.09
N TYR A 134 0.11 -23.29 13.43
CA TYR A 134 1.09 -22.43 14.06
C TYR A 134 0.66 -20.96 13.87
N TYR A 135 -0.02 -20.44 14.88
CA TYR A 135 -0.18 -19.00 15.09
C TYR A 135 1.14 -18.43 15.63
N TYR A 136 1.47 -17.18 15.28
CA TYR A 136 2.44 -16.44 16.09
C TYR A 136 1.86 -16.32 17.51
N ASP A 137 2.63 -16.71 18.51
CA ASP A 137 2.24 -16.74 19.94
C ASP A 137 1.73 -15.36 20.45
N ASP A 138 2.10 -14.27 19.76
CA ASP A 138 1.74 -12.89 20.10
C ASP A 138 0.25 -12.54 19.88
N TYR A 139 -0.54 -13.41 19.24
CA TYR A 139 -1.96 -13.18 18.94
C TYR A 139 -2.93 -14.04 19.76
N ILE A 140 -2.40 -14.88 20.64
CA ILE A 140 -3.18 -15.48 21.73
C ILE A 140 -3.21 -14.44 22.85
N GLY A 141 -4.39 -13.89 23.15
CA GLY A 141 -4.54 -13.05 24.34
C GLY A 141 -4.11 -13.80 25.61
N GLU A 142 -3.77 -13.11 26.69
CA GLU A 142 -3.46 -13.77 27.98
C GLU A 142 -4.60 -14.67 28.47
N ASP A 143 -5.83 -14.46 27.96
CA ASP A 143 -7.03 -15.24 28.20
C ASP A 143 -7.16 -16.49 27.30
N GLY A 144 -6.21 -16.72 26.39
CA GLY A 144 -6.21 -17.85 25.46
C GLY A 144 -7.10 -17.64 24.23
N ASN A 145 -7.75 -16.48 24.09
CA ASN A 145 -8.63 -16.20 22.96
C ASN A 145 -7.83 -15.62 21.78
N GLU A 146 -8.23 -16.02 20.58
CA GLU A 146 -7.78 -15.41 19.34
C GLU A 146 -8.26 -13.94 19.32
N LYS A 147 -7.31 -13.00 19.28
CA LYS A 147 -7.65 -11.61 18.98
C LYS A 147 -7.86 -11.51 17.47
N ASP A 148 -8.90 -10.78 17.06
CA ASP A 148 -9.00 -10.34 15.67
C ASP A 148 -7.64 -9.73 15.27
N PRO A 149 -7.06 -10.14 14.14
CA PRO A 149 -5.80 -9.56 13.70
C PRO A 149 -5.98 -8.04 13.64
N PRO A 150 -5.00 -7.25 14.11
CA PRO A 150 -5.12 -5.79 14.09
C PRO A 150 -5.49 -5.37 12.67
N GLU A 151 -6.52 -4.51 12.52
CA GLU A 151 -6.93 -4.01 11.21
C GLU A 151 -5.67 -3.53 10.47
N GLU A 152 -5.24 -4.23 9.42
CA GLU A 152 -3.99 -3.90 8.72
C GLU A 152 -4.14 -2.54 8.07
N LEU A 153 -3.76 -1.45 8.75
CA LEU A 153 -4.07 -0.08 8.34
C LEU A 153 -3.59 0.24 6.91
N GLY A 154 -2.62 -0.51 6.39
CA GLY A 154 -1.98 -0.28 5.10
C GLY A 154 -0.77 0.66 5.27
N PHE A 155 -0.43 1.40 4.22
CA PHE A 155 0.68 2.37 4.25
C PHE A 155 0.14 3.80 4.27
N GLY A 156 0.71 4.64 5.14
CA GLY A 156 0.18 5.97 5.36
C GLY A 156 0.96 6.80 6.37
N TYR A 157 0.28 7.78 6.96
CA TYR A 157 0.85 8.71 7.92
C TYR A 157 -0.07 8.81 9.14
N ALA A 158 0.46 8.47 10.31
CA ALA A 158 -0.23 8.65 11.59
C ALA A 158 -0.45 10.14 11.91
N GLU A 159 0.54 10.98 11.61
CA GLU A 159 0.50 12.43 11.82
C GLU A 159 0.46 13.15 10.47
N PHE A 160 -0.60 12.93 9.67
CA PHE A 160 -0.67 13.50 8.32
C PHE A 160 -0.86 15.02 8.35
N ALA A 161 -1.85 15.50 9.11
CA ALA A 161 -2.11 16.92 9.26
C ALA A 161 -2.60 17.22 10.68
N ALA A 162 -1.99 18.22 11.31
CA ALA A 162 -2.41 18.71 12.61
C ALA A 162 -3.82 19.29 12.53
N LYS A 163 -4.68 18.94 13.48
CA LYS A 163 -6.05 19.47 13.57
C LYS A 163 -6.04 21.00 13.72
N GLU A 164 -5.07 21.52 14.46
CA GLU A 164 -4.84 22.96 14.61
C GLU A 164 -4.61 23.67 13.27
N GLU A 165 -3.89 23.03 12.34
CA GLU A 165 -3.65 23.58 11.00
C GLU A 165 -4.93 23.53 10.13
N LEU A 166 -5.71 22.46 10.24
CA LEU A 166 -7.02 22.35 9.58
C LEU A 166 -7.94 23.48 10.05
N GLU A 167 -7.96 23.74 11.35
CA GLU A 167 -8.74 24.81 11.98
C GLU A 167 -8.24 26.20 11.62
N ARG A 168 -6.93 26.44 11.67
CA ARG A 168 -6.31 27.70 11.24
C ARG A 168 -6.65 28.04 9.78
N ARG A 169 -6.88 27.02 8.95
CA ARG A 169 -7.19 27.13 7.53
C ARG A 169 -8.63 26.75 7.17
N ARG A 170 -9.53 26.77 8.15
CA ARG A 170 -10.93 26.33 8.03
C ARG A 170 -11.65 26.91 6.82
N GLU A 171 -11.47 28.20 6.50
CA GLU A 171 -12.13 28.85 5.35
C GLU A 171 -11.71 28.27 3.99
N SER A 172 -10.56 27.62 3.93
CA SER A 172 -9.96 27.05 2.72
C SER A 172 -10.08 25.52 2.70
N LEU A 173 -9.69 24.84 3.78
CA LEU A 173 -9.64 23.36 3.86
C LEU A 173 -10.93 22.70 4.34
N LEU A 174 -11.76 23.42 5.09
CA LEU A 174 -12.98 22.92 5.75
C LEU A 174 -14.23 23.69 5.32
N ARG A 175 -14.22 24.19 4.08
CA ARG A 175 -15.32 24.99 3.53
C ARG A 175 -16.62 24.17 3.54
N ASP A 176 -17.72 24.81 3.92
CA ASP A 176 -19.04 24.17 4.01
C ASP A 176 -19.02 22.92 4.91
N ASP A 177 -18.25 22.97 6.01
CA ASP A 177 -18.02 21.85 6.94
C ASP A 177 -17.59 20.55 6.24
N SER A 178 -16.80 20.68 5.17
CA SER A 178 -16.38 19.56 4.34
C SER A 178 -14.87 19.50 4.22
N LEU A 179 -14.28 18.32 4.40
CA LEU A 179 -12.86 18.05 4.17
C LEU A 179 -12.70 17.23 2.90
N ALA A 180 -11.80 17.62 1.99
CA ALA A 180 -11.51 16.88 0.77
C ALA A 180 -10.05 16.40 0.74
N ILE A 181 -9.88 15.08 0.62
CA ILE A 181 -8.58 14.42 0.57
C ILE A 181 -8.40 13.85 -0.83
N ARG A 182 -7.26 14.14 -1.46
CA ARG A 182 -6.84 13.51 -2.71
C ARG A 182 -5.74 12.50 -2.44
N CYS A 183 -5.95 11.28 -2.93
CA CYS A 183 -4.93 10.24 -3.02
C CYS A 183 -4.53 10.06 -4.49
N ASP A 184 -3.29 10.32 -4.84
CA ASP A 184 -2.71 9.93 -6.13
C ASP A 184 -2.05 8.56 -5.96
N VAL A 185 -2.28 7.63 -6.90
CA VAL A 185 -1.70 6.28 -6.90
C VAL A 185 -1.08 5.97 -8.26
N ALA A 186 0.12 5.40 -8.25
CA ALA A 186 0.81 4.94 -9.44
C ALA A 186 1.26 3.48 -9.26
N VAL A 187 0.53 2.56 -9.89
CA VAL A 187 0.78 1.11 -9.82
C VAL A 187 1.81 0.72 -10.85
N LEU A 188 2.85 0.00 -10.43
CA LEU A 188 3.88 -0.56 -11.31
C LEU A 188 3.49 -1.98 -11.74
N GLU A 189 3.34 -2.17 -13.05
CA GLU A 189 3.04 -3.45 -13.68
C GLU A 189 4.26 -3.93 -14.48
N PHE A 190 4.59 -5.21 -14.42
CA PHE A 190 5.67 -5.81 -15.22
C PHE A 190 5.08 -6.77 -16.26
N GLY A 191 5.32 -6.48 -17.54
CA GLY A 191 5.00 -7.39 -18.63
C GLY A 191 6.25 -8.07 -19.19
N GLN A 192 6.21 -9.40 -19.37
CA GLN A 192 7.21 -10.11 -20.16
C GLN A 192 6.92 -9.93 -21.66
N ARG A 193 7.94 -9.62 -22.45
CA ARG A 193 7.91 -9.76 -23.91
C ARG A 193 8.97 -10.78 -24.32
N SER A 194 8.55 -11.80 -25.07
CA SER A 194 9.47 -12.66 -25.79
C SER A 194 10.00 -11.91 -27.02
N TRP A 195 11.29 -11.60 -27.02
CA TRP A 195 11.95 -11.13 -28.24
C TRP A 195 12.36 -12.36 -29.06
N GLN A 196 11.85 -12.47 -30.29
CA GLN A 196 12.46 -13.34 -31.28
C GLN A 196 13.61 -12.55 -31.91
N ILE A 197 14.83 -13.05 -31.76
CA ILE A 197 16.00 -12.50 -32.45
C ILE A 197 15.88 -12.92 -33.91
N ALA A 198 15.96 -11.93 -34.82
CA ALA A 198 15.96 -12.11 -36.27
C ALA A 198 17.28 -12.69 -36.78
#